data_AF-A0A2M8Q9J5-F1
#
_entry.id   AF-A0A2M8Q9J5-F1
#
_cell.length_a   1.000
_cell.length_b   1.000
_cell.length_c   1.000
_cell.angle_alpha   90.00
_cell.angle_beta   90.00
_cell.angle_gamma   90.00
#
_symmetry.space_group_name_H-M   'P 1'
#
loop_
_entity.id
_entity.type
_entity.pdbx_description
1 polymer ?
#
loop_
_entity_poly.entity_id
_entity_poly.type
_entity_poly.pdbx_seq_one_letter_code
_entity_poly.pdbx_strand_id
1 'polypeptide(L)'
;MKELAPDAVIVETGSMGEWRRLTANHPAALETPALIAPLPSAQQTGAPLGASYYLPKPVGREDIAFVLKRLPRAPRTALVVDDDPHIVRLIGRMLRSALPEIQVMEAFGGEEALALAQARPPDIIFVDLYMPGMNGEAFIQEVQLDPRLARTTIVVVSVRSVEQELAPIQGELWIRREHGFTLSELLLLLEANLCTLTQAGATSPTSAAARLATLVDSPA
;
A
#
# COMPACT_ATOMS: atom_id res chain seq x y z
N MET A 1 -20.81 -15.47 -24.84
CA MET A 1 -20.36 -14.12 -24.43
C MET A 1 -18.86 -14.06 -24.69
N LYS A 2 -18.39 -13.11 -25.50
CA LYS A 2 -16.95 -12.89 -25.72
C LYS A 2 -16.44 -12.16 -24.47
N GLU A 3 -15.54 -12.76 -23.70
CA GLU A 3 -14.85 -12.03 -22.63
C GLU A 3 -14.15 -10.82 -23.26
N LEU A 4 -14.51 -9.61 -22.81
CA LEU A 4 -13.78 -8.40 -23.20
C LEU A 4 -12.43 -8.46 -22.51
N ALA A 5 -11.38 -8.76 -23.27
CA ALA A 5 -10.01 -8.59 -22.81
C ALA A 5 -9.76 -7.08 -22.63
N PRO A 6 -9.11 -6.65 -21.53
CA PRO A 6 -8.80 -5.25 -21.31
C PRO A 6 -7.76 -4.75 -22.31
N ASP A 7 -7.84 -3.46 -22.66
CA ASP A 7 -6.90 -2.81 -23.58
C ASP A 7 -5.49 -2.62 -22.95
N ALA A 8 -5.41 -2.60 -21.63
CA ALA A 8 -4.17 -2.58 -20.84
C ALA A 8 -4.42 -3.05 -19.42
N VAL A 9 -3.36 -3.49 -18.72
CA VAL A 9 -3.40 -3.87 -17.30
C VAL A 9 -2.42 -3.01 -16.51
N ILE A 10 -2.84 -2.57 -15.31
CA ILE A 10 -1.95 -1.94 -14.34
C ILE A 10 -1.49 -2.99 -13.33
N VAL A 11 -0.19 -3.11 -13.14
CA VAL A 11 0.45 -4.07 -12.24
C VAL A 11 1.25 -3.30 -11.19
N GLU A 12 0.92 -3.49 -9.92
CA GLU A 12 1.74 -2.96 -8.83
C GLU A 12 3.08 -3.70 -8.77
N THR A 13 4.20 -2.98 -8.59
CA THR A 13 5.55 -3.58 -8.56
C THR A 13 5.66 -4.74 -7.56
N GLY A 14 5.06 -4.61 -6.37
CA GLY A 14 5.03 -5.68 -5.35
C GLY A 14 4.21 -6.92 -5.75
N SER A 15 3.31 -6.78 -6.70
CA SER A 15 2.39 -7.84 -7.16
C SER A 15 2.93 -8.62 -8.38
N MET A 16 4.19 -8.38 -8.77
CA MET A 16 4.83 -9.05 -9.93
C MET A 16 4.85 -10.58 -9.85
N GLY A 17 4.92 -11.15 -8.64
CA GLY A 17 4.86 -12.61 -8.46
C GLY A 17 3.47 -13.20 -8.71
N GLU A 18 2.40 -12.45 -8.40
CA GLU A 18 1.02 -12.83 -8.72
C GLU A 18 0.76 -12.68 -10.21
N TRP A 19 1.21 -11.56 -10.80
CA TRP A 19 1.13 -11.31 -12.24
C TRP A 19 1.80 -12.42 -13.07
N ARG A 20 3.00 -12.86 -12.69
CA ARG A 20 3.69 -13.99 -13.34
C ARG A 20 2.91 -15.30 -13.24
N ARG A 21 2.28 -15.56 -12.10
CA ARG A 21 1.44 -16.76 -11.91
C ARG A 21 0.17 -16.72 -12.77
N LEU A 22 -0.47 -15.55 -12.85
CA LEU A 22 -1.68 -15.35 -13.66
C LEU A 22 -1.39 -15.53 -15.15
N THR A 23 -0.32 -14.91 -15.63
CA THR A 23 0.11 -15.01 -17.04
C THR A 23 0.62 -16.39 -17.42
N ALA A 24 1.20 -17.15 -16.48
CA ALA A 24 1.54 -18.56 -16.71
C ALA A 24 0.31 -19.44 -17.00
N ASN A 25 -0.83 -19.15 -16.35
CA ASN A 25 -2.07 -19.91 -16.53
C ASN A 25 -2.96 -19.35 -17.65
N HIS A 26 -2.71 -18.10 -18.08
CA HIS A 26 -3.48 -17.40 -19.11
C HIS A 26 -2.52 -16.68 -20.06
N PRO A 27 -1.88 -17.39 -21.01
CA PRO A 27 -0.89 -16.81 -21.90
C PRO A 27 -1.46 -15.70 -22.79
N ALA A 28 -2.76 -15.73 -23.09
CA ALA A 28 -3.44 -14.64 -23.80
C ALA A 28 -3.41 -13.30 -23.03
N ALA A 29 -3.17 -13.31 -21.71
CA ALA A 29 -2.99 -12.09 -20.92
C ALA A 29 -1.59 -11.47 -21.08
N LEU A 30 -0.63 -12.18 -21.68
CA LEU A 30 0.69 -11.62 -22.01
C LEU A 30 0.64 -10.60 -23.15
N GLU A 31 -0.32 -10.79 -24.06
CA GLU A 31 -0.63 -9.93 -25.20
C GLU A 31 -1.15 -8.56 -24.77
N THR A 32 -1.77 -8.47 -23.59
CA THR A 32 -2.26 -7.21 -23.06
C THR A 32 -1.10 -6.35 -22.55
N PRO A 33 -0.95 -5.10 -23.04
CA PRO A 33 0.05 -4.16 -22.55
C PRO A 33 -0.06 -3.99 -21.03
N ALA A 34 1.10 -3.94 -20.35
CA ALA A 34 1.16 -3.78 -18.90
C ALA A 34 1.89 -2.50 -18.51
N LEU A 35 1.25 -1.70 -17.66
CA LEU A 35 1.88 -0.59 -16.93
C LEU A 35 2.27 -1.11 -15.55
N ILE A 36 3.57 -1.20 -15.27
CA ILE A 36 4.07 -1.66 -13.98
C ILE A 36 4.60 -0.43 -13.24
N ALA A 37 4.07 -0.18 -12.05
CA ALA A 37 4.42 1.00 -11.27
C ALA A 37 4.44 0.68 -9.77
N PRO A 38 5.29 1.36 -8.98
CA PRO A 38 5.24 1.33 -7.53
C PRO A 38 4.03 2.14 -7.07
N LEU A 39 2.83 1.67 -7.39
CA LEU A 39 1.63 2.31 -6.85
C LEU A 39 1.66 2.07 -5.35
N PRO A 40 1.59 3.11 -4.51
CA PRO A 40 1.16 2.90 -3.15
C PRO A 40 -0.26 2.41 -3.30
N SER A 41 -0.46 1.09 -3.31
CA SER A 41 -1.78 0.58 -3.02
C SER A 41 -2.25 1.32 -1.76
N ALA A 42 -3.56 1.48 -1.62
CA ALA A 42 -4.16 1.88 -0.36
C ALA A 42 -3.57 1.13 0.85
N GLN A 43 -2.86 0.02 0.61
CA GLN A 43 -2.57 -1.04 1.54
C GLN A 43 -1.08 -1.23 1.93
N GLN A 44 -0.12 -0.49 1.35
CA GLN A 44 1.34 -0.74 1.53
C GLN A 44 2.21 0.44 2.02
N THR A 45 1.67 1.46 2.69
CA THR A 45 2.49 2.56 3.27
C THR A 45 2.71 2.47 4.79
N GLY A 46 2.49 1.30 5.41
CA GLY A 46 2.74 1.09 6.85
C GLY A 46 4.22 0.93 7.24
N ALA A 47 5.12 0.67 6.29
CA ALA A 47 6.50 0.27 6.57
C ALA A 47 7.36 1.30 7.33
N PRO A 48 7.27 2.63 7.09
CA PRO A 48 8.00 3.61 7.90
C PRO A 48 7.57 3.63 9.37
N LEU A 49 6.34 3.20 9.64
CA LEU A 49 5.78 3.05 10.99
C LEU A 49 6.02 1.63 11.54
N GLY A 50 6.64 0.75 10.75
CA GLY A 50 6.79 -0.69 10.98
C GLY A 50 5.45 -1.43 11.15
N ALA A 51 4.40 -0.94 10.49
CA ALA A 51 3.17 -1.67 10.24
C ALA A 51 3.31 -2.54 8.97
N SER A 52 2.69 -3.71 8.99
CA SER A 52 2.67 -4.65 7.86
C SER A 52 1.70 -4.20 6.75
N TYR A 53 0.62 -3.51 7.13
CA TYR A 53 -0.41 -3.02 6.22
C TYR A 53 -0.95 -1.67 6.68
N TYR A 54 -1.51 -0.90 5.76
CA TYR A 54 -2.25 0.33 6.04
C TYR A 54 -3.66 0.21 5.43
N LEU A 55 -4.72 0.70 6.04
CA LEU A 55 -6.07 0.68 5.49
C LEU A 55 -6.66 2.09 5.65
N PRO A 56 -6.94 2.82 4.56
CA PRO A 56 -7.55 4.14 4.67
C PRO A 56 -8.99 4.00 5.21
N LYS A 57 -9.40 4.89 6.10
CA LYS A 57 -10.81 5.07 6.43
C LYS A 57 -11.54 5.72 5.22
N PRO A 58 -12.75 5.28 4.84
CA PRO A 58 -13.55 4.23 5.47
C PRO A 58 -13.07 2.82 5.14
N VAL A 59 -12.96 1.96 6.16
CA VAL A 59 -12.55 0.57 5.99
C VAL A 59 -13.74 -0.33 5.64
N GLY A 60 -13.59 -1.16 4.61
CA GLY A 60 -14.59 -2.11 4.13
C GLY A 60 -14.31 -3.56 4.51
N ARG A 61 -15.26 -4.47 4.20
CA ARG A 61 -15.09 -5.91 4.47
C ARG A 61 -14.02 -6.53 3.56
N GLU A 62 -13.97 -6.05 2.33
CA GLU A 62 -13.02 -6.39 1.29
C GLU A 62 -11.58 -6.04 1.70
N ASP A 63 -11.36 -4.93 2.41
CA ASP A 63 -10.07 -4.54 2.95
C ASP A 63 -9.57 -5.52 4.02
N ILE A 64 -10.45 -5.87 4.96
CA ILE A 64 -10.14 -6.88 5.99
C ILE A 64 -9.87 -8.23 5.34
N ALA A 65 -10.71 -8.66 4.39
CA ALA A 65 -10.51 -9.91 3.66
C ALA A 65 -9.20 -9.93 2.85
N PHE A 66 -8.81 -8.80 2.28
CA PHE A 66 -7.54 -8.63 1.55
C PHE A 66 -6.35 -8.87 2.47
N VAL A 67 -6.34 -8.25 3.66
CA VAL A 67 -5.26 -8.43 4.64
C VAL A 67 -5.20 -9.88 5.09
N LEU A 68 -6.34 -10.45 5.53
CA LEU A 68 -6.40 -11.82 6.05
C LEU A 68 -5.92 -12.87 5.04
N LYS A 69 -6.20 -12.70 3.74
CA LYS A 69 -5.74 -13.61 2.68
C LYS A 69 -4.23 -13.61 2.46
N ARG A 70 -3.54 -12.53 2.83
CA ARG A 70 -2.09 -12.37 2.65
C ARG A 70 -1.28 -12.75 3.88
N LEU A 71 -1.94 -13.02 4.99
CA LEU A 71 -1.27 -13.53 6.18
C LEU A 71 -0.79 -14.96 5.92
N PRO A 72 0.41 -15.32 6.41
CA PRO A 72 0.95 -16.68 6.25
C PRO A 72 0.10 -17.74 6.97
N ARG A 73 -0.68 -17.32 7.98
CA ARG A 73 -1.62 -18.16 8.72
C ARG A 73 -2.83 -17.33 9.13
N ALA A 74 -4.00 -17.96 9.22
CA ALA A 74 -5.20 -17.31 9.73
C ALA A 74 -5.01 -16.94 11.22
N PRO A 75 -5.27 -15.69 11.62
CA PRO A 75 -5.13 -15.24 13.01
C PRO A 75 -6.26 -15.83 13.86
N ARG A 76 -5.94 -16.18 15.11
CA ARG A 76 -6.92 -16.64 16.11
C ARG A 76 -7.31 -15.53 17.08
N THR A 77 -6.41 -14.59 17.30
CA THR A 77 -6.63 -13.43 18.18
C THR A 77 -6.36 -12.14 17.42
N ALA A 78 -7.26 -11.17 17.55
CA ALA A 78 -7.10 -9.83 17.02
C ALA A 78 -7.26 -8.80 18.14
N LEU A 79 -6.52 -7.71 18.06
CA LEU A 79 -6.74 -6.50 18.86
C LEU A 79 -7.17 -5.37 17.93
N VAL A 80 -8.24 -4.67 18.26
CA VAL A 80 -8.71 -3.50 17.51
C VAL A 80 -8.62 -2.28 18.42
N VAL A 81 -7.94 -1.25 17.94
CA VAL A 81 -7.56 -0.05 18.71
C VAL A 81 -7.99 1.19 17.94
N ASP A 82 -8.96 1.92 18.49
CA ASP A 82 -9.46 3.18 17.95
C ASP A 82 -10.22 3.91 19.06
N ASP A 83 -10.07 5.23 19.17
CA ASP A 83 -10.78 6.01 20.20
C ASP A 83 -12.28 6.18 19.90
N ASP A 84 -12.72 5.86 18.67
CA ASP A 84 -14.13 5.74 18.31
C ASP A 84 -14.65 4.29 18.50
N PRO A 85 -15.52 4.05 19.50
CA PRO A 85 -16.09 2.72 19.75
C PRO A 85 -16.90 2.16 18.58
N HIS A 86 -17.43 3.01 17.70
CA HIS A 86 -18.15 2.57 16.51
C HIS A 86 -17.21 1.92 15.50
N ILE A 87 -16.01 2.46 15.31
CA ILE A 87 -14.98 1.89 14.42
C ILE A 87 -14.48 0.57 14.99
N VAL A 88 -14.15 0.53 16.29
CA VAL A 88 -13.72 -0.71 16.97
C VAL A 88 -14.73 -1.85 16.75
N ARG A 89 -16.02 -1.58 17.01
CA ARG A 89 -17.10 -2.56 16.84
C ARG A 89 -17.33 -2.92 15.37
N LEU A 90 -17.15 -1.98 14.44
CA LEU A 90 -17.30 -2.24 13.02
C LEU A 90 -16.24 -3.23 12.54
N ILE A 91 -14.96 -2.95 12.79
CA ILE A 91 -13.84 -3.82 12.43
C ILE A 91 -13.98 -5.18 13.12
N GLY A 92 -14.32 -5.19 14.41
CA GLY A 92 -14.57 -6.43 15.15
C GLY A 92 -15.67 -7.30 14.53
N ARG A 93 -16.76 -6.70 14.04
CA ARG A 93 -17.81 -7.44 13.30
C ARG A 93 -17.32 -7.95 11.95
N MET A 94 -16.55 -7.17 11.21
CA MET A 94 -15.98 -7.60 9.93
C MET A 94 -15.03 -8.79 10.11
N LEU A 95 -14.18 -8.75 11.14
CA LEU A 95 -13.28 -9.85 11.51
C LEU A 95 -14.05 -11.12 11.86
N ARG A 96 -15.06 -11.04 12.74
CA ARG A 96 -15.91 -12.18 13.10
C ARG A 96 -16.70 -12.74 11.91
N SER A 97 -17.09 -11.87 10.96
CA SER A 97 -17.75 -12.30 9.74
C SER A 97 -16.82 -13.06 8.79
N ALA A 98 -15.53 -12.70 8.75
CA ALA A 98 -14.53 -13.35 7.91
C ALA A 98 -13.96 -14.62 8.58
N LEU A 99 -13.82 -14.60 9.90
CA LEU A 99 -13.24 -15.66 10.73
C LEU A 99 -14.15 -15.88 11.96
N PRO A 100 -15.13 -16.81 11.89
CA PRO A 100 -16.12 -17.00 12.96
C PRO A 100 -15.53 -17.29 14.35
N GLU A 101 -14.38 -17.96 14.39
CA GLU A 101 -13.71 -18.39 15.64
C GLU A 101 -12.68 -17.37 16.17
N ILE A 102 -12.53 -16.21 15.53
CA ILE A 102 -11.55 -15.21 15.96
C ILE A 102 -11.96 -14.56 17.28
N GLN A 103 -11.03 -14.51 18.23
CA GLN A 103 -11.19 -13.74 19.45
C GLN A 103 -10.75 -12.29 19.20
N VAL A 104 -11.67 -11.35 19.31
CA VAL A 104 -11.39 -9.92 19.14
C VAL A 104 -11.33 -9.27 20.51
N MET A 105 -10.17 -8.70 20.82
CA MET A 105 -9.98 -7.77 21.93
C MET A 105 -10.20 -6.35 21.41
N GLU A 106 -10.85 -5.52 22.21
CA GLU A 106 -11.24 -4.15 21.87
C GLU A 106 -10.53 -3.22 22.84
N ALA A 107 -9.92 -2.15 22.33
CA ALA A 107 -9.27 -1.10 23.12
C ALA A 107 -9.63 0.26 22.53
N PHE A 108 -9.78 1.27 23.39
CA PHE A 108 -10.23 2.61 23.02
C PHE A 108 -9.14 3.68 23.17
N GLY A 109 -7.88 3.25 23.24
CA GLY A 109 -6.71 4.11 23.32
C GLY A 109 -5.41 3.31 23.38
N GLY A 110 -4.28 3.98 23.13
CA GLY A 110 -2.97 3.31 23.03
C GLY A 110 -2.50 2.63 24.32
N GLU A 111 -2.74 3.25 25.49
CA GLU A 111 -2.29 2.70 26.79
C GLU A 111 -3.04 1.41 27.15
N GLU A 112 -4.36 1.41 27.00
CA GLU A 112 -5.20 0.22 27.20
C GLU A 112 -4.80 -0.89 26.22
N ALA A 113 -4.59 -0.53 24.95
CA ALA A 113 -4.17 -1.46 23.92
C ALA A 113 -2.82 -2.10 24.25
N LEU A 114 -1.84 -1.31 24.74
CA LEU A 114 -0.53 -1.83 25.10
C LEU A 114 -0.62 -2.81 26.27
N ALA A 115 -1.38 -2.45 27.31
CA ALA A 115 -1.61 -3.34 28.44
C ALA A 115 -2.27 -4.67 28.01
N LEU A 116 -3.28 -4.62 27.14
CA LEU A 116 -3.94 -5.81 26.59
C LEU A 116 -2.99 -6.64 25.74
N ALA A 117 -2.23 -6.02 24.84
CA ALA A 117 -1.28 -6.70 23.97
C ALA A 117 -0.19 -7.42 24.77
N GLN A 118 0.35 -6.78 25.82
CA GLN A 118 1.37 -7.37 26.67
C GLN A 118 0.82 -8.51 27.55
N ALA A 119 -0.43 -8.39 28.02
CA ALA A 119 -1.08 -9.43 28.82
C ALA A 119 -1.48 -10.64 27.96
N ARG A 120 -1.92 -10.41 26.73
CA ARG A 120 -2.39 -11.42 25.77
C ARG A 120 -1.91 -11.06 24.36
N PRO A 121 -0.72 -11.50 23.95
CA PRO A 121 -0.17 -11.22 22.61
C PRO A 121 -1.15 -11.60 21.49
N PRO A 122 -1.65 -10.63 20.70
CA PRO A 122 -2.54 -10.92 19.58
C PRO A 122 -1.77 -11.43 18.36
N ASP A 123 -2.40 -12.21 17.48
CA ASP A 123 -1.81 -12.55 16.18
C ASP A 123 -1.80 -11.35 15.23
N ILE A 124 -2.80 -10.46 15.34
CA ILE A 124 -2.96 -9.27 14.50
C ILE A 124 -3.52 -8.08 15.30
N ILE A 125 -3.05 -6.88 15.00
CA ILE A 125 -3.54 -5.61 15.56
C ILE A 125 -4.05 -4.72 14.44
N PHE A 126 -5.22 -4.12 14.62
CA PHE A 126 -5.74 -3.02 13.81
C PHE A 126 -5.71 -1.75 14.67
N VAL A 127 -4.99 -0.71 14.26
CA VAL A 127 -4.76 0.49 15.09
C VAL A 127 -4.91 1.79 14.31
N ASP A 128 -5.64 2.75 14.86
CA ASP A 128 -5.63 4.13 14.36
C ASP A 128 -4.37 4.88 14.81
N LEU A 129 -3.84 5.77 13.96
CA LEU A 129 -2.71 6.63 14.29
C LEU A 129 -3.12 7.82 15.15
N TYR A 130 -4.31 8.36 14.93
CA TYR A 130 -4.77 9.59 15.59
C TYR A 130 -5.71 9.26 16.74
N MET A 131 -5.18 9.16 17.95
CA MET A 131 -5.93 8.96 19.19
C MET A 131 -5.45 9.92 20.28
N PRO A 132 -6.32 10.35 21.22
CA PRO A 132 -5.91 11.15 22.38
C PRO A 132 -4.99 10.37 23.33
N GLY A 133 -4.06 11.07 23.97
CA GLY A 133 -3.09 10.47 24.89
C GLY A 133 -1.98 9.75 24.13
N MET A 134 -1.86 8.42 24.34
CA MET A 134 -0.93 7.60 23.57
C MET A 134 -1.49 7.38 22.15
N ASN A 135 -0.86 8.03 21.17
CA ASN A 135 -1.23 7.89 19.77
C ASN A 135 -0.79 6.53 19.18
N GLY A 136 -1.30 6.19 18.00
CA GLY A 136 -1.02 4.89 17.38
C GLY A 136 0.44 4.68 17.00
N GLU A 137 1.15 5.75 16.62
CA GLU A 137 2.59 5.66 16.30
C GLU A 137 3.41 5.26 17.53
N ALA A 138 3.21 5.93 18.67
CA ALA A 138 3.87 5.58 19.92
C ALA A 138 3.51 4.15 20.36
N PHE A 139 2.25 3.75 20.23
CA PHE A 139 1.82 2.39 20.52
C PHE A 139 2.56 1.36 19.65
N ILE A 140 2.67 1.60 18.34
CA ILE A 140 3.37 0.70 17.44
C ILE A 140 4.87 0.58 17.80
N GLN A 141 5.51 1.69 18.17
CA GLN A 141 6.91 1.67 18.62
C GLN A 141 7.09 0.79 19.86
N GLU A 142 6.22 0.92 20.86
CA GLU A 142 6.25 0.07 22.06
C GLU A 142 6.01 -1.41 21.73
N VAL A 143 5.08 -1.70 20.81
CA VAL A 143 4.83 -3.07 20.33
C VAL A 143 6.06 -3.67 19.65
N GLN A 144 6.79 -2.87 18.86
CA GLN A 144 8.01 -3.31 18.17
C GLN A 144 9.18 -3.56 19.12
N LEU A 145 9.25 -2.82 20.23
CA LEU A 145 10.28 -2.98 21.25
C LEU A 145 10.05 -4.22 22.13
N ASP A 146 8.84 -4.79 22.16
CA ASP A 146 8.51 -5.97 22.96
C ASP A 146 8.75 -7.29 22.19
N PRO A 147 9.73 -8.13 22.60
CA PRO A 147 10.02 -9.40 21.93
C PRO A 147 8.83 -10.39 21.94
N ARG A 148 7.90 -10.26 22.89
CA ARG A 148 6.69 -11.11 22.96
C ARG A 148 5.73 -10.81 21.82
N LEU A 149 5.80 -9.59 21.26
CA LEU A 149 4.93 -9.10 20.20
C LEU A 149 5.62 -9.14 18.82
N ALA A 150 6.87 -9.61 18.72
CA ALA A 150 7.64 -9.63 17.48
C ALA A 150 6.99 -10.40 16.31
N ARG A 151 6.02 -11.30 16.59
CA ARG A 151 5.27 -12.05 15.57
C ARG A 151 3.89 -11.47 15.26
N THR A 152 3.52 -10.39 15.92
CA THR A 152 2.23 -9.73 15.77
C THR A 152 2.20 -8.99 14.45
N THR A 153 1.18 -9.23 13.63
CA THR A 153 0.97 -8.42 12.42
C THR A 153 0.32 -7.10 12.81
N ILE A 154 0.86 -5.97 12.36
CA ILE A 154 0.30 -4.65 12.64
C ILE A 154 -0.36 -4.11 11.37
N VAL A 155 -1.63 -3.70 11.48
CA VAL A 155 -2.42 -3.06 10.43
C VAL A 155 -2.80 -1.68 10.92
N VAL A 156 -2.33 -0.65 10.25
CA VAL A 156 -2.78 0.73 10.52
C VAL A 156 -4.12 0.95 9.85
N VAL A 157 -5.08 1.54 10.55
CA VAL A 157 -6.39 1.93 10.02
C VAL A 157 -6.62 3.40 10.31
N SER A 158 -6.31 4.29 9.36
CA SER A 158 -6.33 5.73 9.63
C SER A 158 -6.80 6.55 8.43
N VAL A 159 -7.07 7.82 8.64
CA VAL A 159 -7.31 8.76 7.54
C VAL A 159 -5.97 9.02 6.84
N ARG A 160 -5.95 9.01 5.51
CA ARG A 160 -4.76 9.47 4.77
C ARG A 160 -4.58 10.95 5.04
N SER A 161 -3.44 11.35 5.58
CA SER A 161 -3.11 12.76 5.63
C SER A 161 -2.85 13.26 4.19
N VAL A 162 -3.13 14.54 3.93
CA VAL A 162 -2.86 15.16 2.63
C VAL A 162 -1.37 15.05 2.28
N GLU A 163 -0.50 15.11 3.28
CA GLU A 163 0.95 14.93 3.13
C GLU A 163 1.32 13.51 2.70
N GLN A 164 0.58 12.48 3.15
CA GLN A 164 0.78 11.08 2.72
C GLN A 164 0.27 10.83 1.30
N GLU A 165 -0.78 11.53 0.87
CA GLU A 165 -1.29 11.47 -0.51
C GLU A 165 -0.39 12.22 -1.50
N LEU A 166 0.22 13.33 -1.05
CA LEU A 166 1.15 14.15 -1.84
C LEU A 166 2.61 13.70 -1.74
N ALA A 167 2.90 12.66 -0.93
CA ALA A 167 4.25 12.14 -0.79
C ALA A 167 4.77 11.61 -2.14
N PRO A 168 5.99 11.97 -2.56
CA PRO A 168 6.56 11.48 -3.80
C PRO A 168 6.65 9.96 -3.80
N ILE A 169 6.00 9.33 -4.77
CA ILE A 169 6.11 7.89 -5.01
C ILE A 169 7.51 7.63 -5.58
N GLN A 170 8.31 6.83 -4.86
CA GLN A 170 9.66 6.46 -5.28
C GLN A 170 9.64 5.13 -6.06
N GLY A 171 10.41 5.06 -7.14
CA GLY A 171 10.65 3.85 -7.92
C GLY A 171 10.47 4.06 -9.42
N GLU A 172 10.41 2.96 -10.17
CA GLU A 172 10.45 2.97 -11.63
C GLU A 172 9.08 2.68 -12.25
N LEU A 173 8.71 3.46 -13.26
CA LEU A 173 7.56 3.19 -14.11
C LEU A 173 8.01 2.38 -15.33
N TRP A 174 7.43 1.21 -15.54
CA TRP A 174 7.71 0.36 -16.70
C TRP A 174 6.46 0.24 -17.57
N ILE A 175 6.64 0.37 -18.88
CA ILE A 175 5.60 0.03 -19.85
C ILE A 175 6.11 -1.18 -20.64
N ARG A 176 5.32 -2.25 -20.66
CA ARG A 176 5.68 -3.51 -21.33
C ARG A 176 4.61 -3.87 -22.36
N ARG A 177 5.06 -4.28 -23.55
CA ARG A 177 4.28 -4.98 -24.56
C ARG A 177 5.08 -6.19 -25.05
N GLU A 178 4.46 -7.36 -25.18
CA GLU A 178 5.14 -8.60 -25.57
C GLU A 178 5.86 -8.48 -26.92
N HIS A 179 5.19 -7.88 -27.89
CA HIS A 179 5.72 -7.64 -29.24
C HIS A 179 6.65 -6.42 -29.35
N GLY A 180 6.98 -5.78 -28.23
CA GLY A 180 7.74 -4.52 -28.21
C GLY A 180 6.95 -3.32 -28.73
N PHE A 181 7.65 -2.21 -28.95
CA PHE A 181 7.10 -0.97 -29.49
C PHE A 181 7.77 -0.63 -30.81
N THR A 182 7.01 -0.11 -31.77
CA THR A 182 7.59 0.54 -32.94
C THR A 182 8.27 1.86 -32.54
N LEU A 183 9.17 2.38 -33.38
CA LEU A 183 9.81 3.68 -33.14
C LEU A 183 8.77 4.80 -32.98
N SER A 184 7.74 4.84 -33.82
CA SER A 184 6.67 5.85 -33.74
C SER A 184 5.89 5.76 -32.45
N GLU A 185 5.52 4.56 -32.00
CA GLU A 185 4.85 4.37 -30.71
C GLU A 185 5.75 4.78 -29.54
N LEU A 186 7.03 4.42 -29.58
CA LEU A 186 7.97 4.80 -28.54
C LEU A 186 8.13 6.33 -28.46
N LEU A 187 8.24 7.01 -29.59
CA LEU A 187 8.31 8.47 -29.64
C LEU A 187 7.03 9.12 -29.11
N LEU A 188 5.85 8.61 -29.47
CA LEU A 188 4.58 9.10 -28.93
C LEU A 188 4.46 8.88 -27.41
N LEU A 189 4.91 7.72 -26.92
CA LEU A 189 4.96 7.44 -25.49
C LEU A 189 5.90 8.42 -24.78
N LEU A 190 7.11 8.65 -25.32
CA LEU A 190 8.05 9.60 -24.76
C LEU A 190 7.48 11.03 -24.74
N GLU A 191 6.86 11.47 -25.83
CA GLU A 191 6.24 12.79 -25.93
C GLU A 191 5.10 12.96 -24.90
N ALA A 192 4.18 11.98 -24.82
CA ALA A 192 3.08 12.01 -23.87
C ALA A 192 3.57 12.05 -22.41
N ASN A 193 4.62 11.28 -22.08
CA ASN A 193 5.22 11.30 -20.76
C ASN A 193 5.93 12.63 -20.48
N LEU A 194 6.71 13.15 -21.43
CA LEU A 194 7.38 14.44 -21.30
C LEU A 194 6.36 15.55 -21.05
N CYS A 195 5.26 15.63 -21.81
CA CYS A 195 4.20 16.61 -21.58
C CYS A 195 3.61 16.55 -20.16
N THR A 196 3.42 15.33 -19.65
CA THR A 196 2.92 15.10 -18.29
C THR A 196 3.93 15.54 -17.23
N LEU A 197 5.22 15.21 -17.43
CA LEU A 197 6.32 15.54 -16.52
C LEU A 197 6.72 17.04 -16.54
N THR A 198 6.26 17.81 -17.52
CA THR A 198 6.72 19.19 -17.78
C THR A 198 5.64 20.26 -17.68
N GLN A 199 4.45 19.96 -17.14
CA GLN A 199 3.25 20.84 -17.07
C GLN A 199 3.43 22.28 -17.60
N ALA A 200 2.75 22.61 -18.71
CA ALA A 200 2.46 23.95 -19.26
C ALA A 200 3.34 25.10 -18.71
N GLY A 201 4.63 25.05 -19.04
CA GLY A 201 5.61 26.05 -18.60
C GLY A 201 7.05 25.63 -18.82
N ALA A 202 7.35 24.33 -18.89
CA ALA A 202 8.68 23.87 -19.25
C ALA A 202 8.81 23.70 -20.77
N THR A 203 9.69 24.51 -21.33
CA THR A 203 10.12 24.49 -22.72
C THR A 203 10.86 23.18 -23.05
N SER A 204 10.68 22.77 -24.31
CA SER A 204 11.18 21.57 -25.01
C SER A 204 12.49 20.90 -24.51
N PRO A 205 12.64 19.56 -24.63
CA PRO A 205 13.78 18.75 -24.16
C PRO A 205 15.17 19.13 -24.68
N THR A 206 15.27 19.99 -25.70
CA THR A 206 16.55 20.49 -26.22
C THR A 206 17.38 21.22 -25.16
N SER A 207 16.79 21.65 -24.03
CA SER A 207 17.51 22.34 -22.94
C SER A 207 18.10 21.44 -21.85
N ALA A 208 17.82 20.13 -21.82
CA ALA A 208 18.30 19.27 -20.72
C ALA A 208 19.81 18.98 -20.80
N ALA A 209 20.32 18.68 -22.00
CA ALA A 209 21.76 18.50 -22.23
C ALA A 209 22.53 19.83 -22.05
N ALA A 210 21.95 20.95 -22.50
CA ALA A 210 22.52 22.28 -22.31
C ALA A 210 22.60 22.69 -20.83
N ARG A 211 21.62 22.30 -20.00
CA ARG A 211 21.63 22.58 -18.55
C ARG A 211 22.56 21.69 -17.75
N LEU A 212 22.68 20.41 -18.12
CA LEU A 212 23.68 19.51 -17.51
C LEU A 212 25.10 20.01 -17.76
N ALA A 213 25.39 20.54 -18.95
CA ALA A 213 26.67 21.18 -19.23
C ALA A 213 26.92 22.41 -18.34
N THR A 214 25.92 23.27 -18.13
CA THR A 214 26.06 24.45 -17.25
C THR A 214 26.15 24.14 -15.76
N LEU A 215 25.66 23.00 -15.29
CA LEU A 215 25.74 22.57 -13.89
C LEU A 215 27.10 21.93 -13.55
N VAL A 216 27.81 21.39 -14.53
CA VAL A 216 29.15 20.81 -14.35
C VAL A 216 30.25 21.88 -14.40
N ASP A 217 30.00 23.01 -15.06
CA ASP A 217 30.96 24.12 -15.22
C ASP A 217 30.88 25.22 -14.15
N SER A 218 30.06 25.07 -13.10
CA SER A 218 30.00 26.05 -12.02
C SER A 218 31.05 25.70 -10.95
N PRO A 219 32.07 26.55 -10.67
CA PRO A 219 33.00 26.29 -9.59
C PRO A 219 32.29 26.39 -8.23
N ALA A 220 32.74 25.56 -7.29
CA ALA A 220 32.23 25.46 -5.92
C ALA A 220 32.31 26.77 -5.13
#